data_AF-A0A954JY47-F1
#
_entry.id   AF-A0A954JY47-F1
#
_cell.length_a   1.000
_cell.length_b   1.000
_cell.length_c   1.000
_cell.angle_alpha   90.00
_cell.angle_beta   90.00
_cell.angle_gamma   90.00
#
_symmetry.space_group_name_H-M   'P 1'
#
loop_
_entity.id
_entity.type
_entity.pdbx_description
1 polymer ?
#
loop_
_entity_poly.entity_id
_entity_poly.type
_entity_poly.pdbx_seq_one_letter_code
_entity_poly.pdbx_strand_id
1 'polypeptide(L)'
;MIRLLVFAALVIIYSTLVDLAFSEEPDRISTESLQSTDSVSSPDRPAPPRAKRILIVSAPSCLRCTEELGRLEAAGGPFELLRNRGWQIGAGAENHIQIIDKSGPVSADIANVVIQLNPENAPVVVYVENGDVARSFRGGCTTPLDQWTFGWLMTGNDQRPTPYHPEAITVATSGNYPLRGNHWSVEGNFSPSREYIIQHLRSVHGGYLQANWNIETWSQEELLSAHDDIHERTEGFRGRHPGSVSSASSRSSSFSNAPAKALGGNRTSGR
;
A
#
# COMPACT_ATOMS: atom_id res chain seq x y z
N MET A 1 13.63 29.34 47.63
CA MET A 1 13.87 30.30 46.52
C MET A 1 15.27 30.23 45.92
N ILE A 2 16.34 30.05 46.71
CA ILE A 2 17.73 30.01 46.19
C ILE A 2 18.00 28.85 45.20
N ARG A 3 17.37 27.68 45.38
CA ARG A 3 17.54 26.54 44.46
C ARG A 3 16.90 26.71 43.07
N LEU A 4 15.94 27.62 42.92
CA LEU A 4 15.27 27.87 41.63
C LEU A 4 16.10 28.81 40.74
N LEU A 5 16.89 29.70 41.34
CA LEU A 5 17.75 30.65 40.62
C LEU A 5 19.01 29.98 40.04
N VAL A 6 19.52 28.92 40.66
CA VAL A 6 20.71 28.20 40.17
C VAL A 6 20.40 27.39 38.91
N PHE A 7 19.19 26.84 38.78
CA PHE A 7 18.79 26.09 37.58
C PHE A 7 18.57 26.99 36.36
N ALA A 8 18.01 28.20 36.54
CA ALA A 8 17.81 29.14 35.44
C ALA A 8 19.14 29.67 34.86
N ALA A 9 20.17 29.84 35.70
CA ALA A 9 21.49 30.29 35.25
C ALA A 9 22.26 29.21 34.46
N LEU A 10 22.07 27.93 34.77
CA LEU A 10 22.74 26.81 34.07
C LEU A 10 22.16 26.55 32.66
N VAL A 11 20.87 26.81 32.45
CA VAL A 11 20.24 26.64 31.12
C VAL A 11 20.69 27.73 30.14
N ILE A 12 20.93 28.96 30.61
CA ILE A 12 21.38 30.06 29.74
C ILE A 12 22.82 29.85 29.27
N ILE A 13 23.70 29.27 30.10
CA ILE A 13 25.10 29.01 29.74
C ILE A 13 25.21 27.87 28.70
N TYR A 14 24.30 26.90 28.71
CA TYR A 14 24.32 25.81 27.73
C TYR A 14 23.85 26.25 26.33
N SER A 15 22.94 27.23 26.24
CA SER A 15 22.46 27.71 24.93
C SER A 15 23.47 28.58 24.18
N THR A 16 24.41 29.25 24.86
CA THR A 16 25.38 30.13 24.18
C THR A 16 26.68 29.42 23.75
N LEU A 17 26.93 28.20 24.22
CA LEU A 17 28.12 27.44 23.86
C LEU A 17 27.96 26.54 22.62
N VAL A 18 26.72 26.35 22.12
CA VAL A 18 26.47 25.53 20.93
C VAL A 18 26.62 26.34 19.62
N ASP A 19 26.60 27.67 19.66
CA ASP A 19 26.69 28.52 18.46
C ASP A 19 28.12 28.92 18.05
N LEU A 20 29.17 28.37 18.67
CA LEU A 20 30.57 28.80 18.47
C LEU A 20 31.51 27.77 17.83
N ALA A 21 30.98 26.67 17.32
CA ALA A 21 31.80 25.67 16.62
C ALA A 21 31.10 25.17 15.37
N PHE A 22 31.20 25.92 14.26
CA PHE A 22 31.37 25.37 12.90
C PHE A 22 31.48 26.54 11.91
N SER A 23 32.70 27.01 11.71
CA SER A 23 33.08 27.89 10.60
C SER A 23 34.43 27.42 10.10
N GLU A 24 34.43 26.71 8.97
CA GLU A 24 35.54 26.71 8.00
C GLU A 24 34.99 26.16 6.66
N GLU A 25 35.04 27.02 5.64
CA GLU A 25 34.80 26.71 4.22
C GLU A 25 36.07 26.07 3.58
N PRO A 26 36.25 26.06 2.24
CA PRO A 26 35.93 24.95 1.37
C PRO A 26 37.20 24.35 0.73
N ASP A 27 37.14 23.12 0.21
CA ASP A 27 38.07 22.79 -0.87
C ASP A 27 37.54 21.78 -1.88
N ARG A 28 37.80 22.15 -3.13
CA ARG A 28 37.47 21.44 -4.37
C ARG A 28 38.24 20.13 -4.47
N ILE A 29 37.53 19.04 -4.74
CA ILE A 29 38.07 17.97 -5.60
C ILE A 29 37.01 17.65 -6.65
N SER A 30 37.33 18.00 -7.89
CA SER A 30 36.67 17.45 -9.06
C SER A 30 37.28 16.11 -9.43
N THR A 31 36.43 15.31 -10.08
CA THR A 31 36.67 14.49 -11.29
C THR A 31 36.70 12.95 -11.13
N GLU A 32 35.73 12.37 -11.87
CA GLU A 32 35.69 11.03 -12.49
C GLU A 32 35.44 9.83 -11.55
N SER A 33 34.59 8.85 -11.84
CA SER A 33 33.99 8.41 -13.11
C SER A 33 32.73 7.59 -12.82
N LEU A 34 31.84 7.68 -13.80
CA LEU A 34 30.56 7.02 -13.99
C LEU A 34 30.59 5.50 -13.82
N GLN A 35 29.66 4.99 -13.02
CA GLN A 35 28.78 3.88 -13.42
C GLN A 35 27.51 3.89 -12.55
N SER A 36 26.76 4.99 -12.68
CA SER A 36 25.34 4.99 -12.33
C SER A 36 24.63 4.10 -13.34
N THR A 37 24.29 2.88 -12.92
CA THR A 37 23.31 2.07 -13.61
C THR A 37 22.00 2.85 -13.66
N ASP A 38 21.55 3.11 -14.89
CA ASP A 38 20.31 3.76 -15.28
C ASP A 38 19.12 3.36 -14.39
N SER A 39 18.89 4.13 -13.33
CA SER A 39 17.53 4.31 -12.81
C SER A 39 16.91 5.41 -13.66
N VAL A 40 16.37 4.98 -14.81
CA VAL A 40 15.42 5.74 -15.61
C VAL A 40 14.26 6.12 -14.70
N SER A 41 14.41 7.27 -14.04
CA SER A 41 13.32 7.99 -13.44
C SER A 41 12.48 8.45 -14.61
N SER A 42 11.39 7.74 -14.94
CA SER A 42 10.41 8.23 -15.91
C SER A 42 9.94 9.62 -15.45
N PRO A 43 10.33 10.70 -16.13
CA PRO A 43 10.00 12.07 -15.69
C PRO A 43 8.53 12.42 -15.94
N ASP A 44 7.78 11.57 -16.62
CA ASP A 44 6.53 11.94 -17.28
C ASP A 44 5.28 11.31 -16.67
N ARG A 45 5.29 10.86 -15.41
CA ARG A 45 4.03 10.41 -14.80
C ARG A 45 3.32 11.59 -14.11
N PRO A 46 2.25 12.16 -14.72
CA PRO A 46 1.50 13.23 -14.08
C PRO A 46 0.88 12.74 -12.76
N ALA A 47 0.75 13.68 -11.82
CA ALA A 47 0.08 13.42 -10.55
C ALA A 47 -1.34 12.86 -10.79
N PRO A 48 -1.82 11.95 -9.92
CA PRO A 48 -3.12 11.32 -10.10
C PRO A 48 -4.28 12.33 -9.94
N PRO A 49 -5.47 12.04 -10.52
CA PRO A 49 -6.66 12.91 -10.36
C PRO A 49 -7.03 13.11 -8.88
N ARG A 50 -7.43 14.33 -8.51
CA ARG A 50 -7.70 14.75 -7.12
C ARG A 50 -8.81 13.99 -6.39
N ALA A 51 -9.69 13.28 -7.13
CA ALA A 51 -10.71 12.41 -6.54
C ALA A 51 -10.14 11.14 -5.88
N LYS A 52 -8.85 10.86 -6.14
CA LYS A 52 -8.08 9.74 -5.63
C LYS A 52 -7.00 10.28 -4.69
N ARG A 53 -6.98 9.85 -3.45
CA ARG A 53 -6.03 10.35 -2.45
C ARG A 53 -5.65 9.29 -1.43
N ILE A 54 -4.48 9.47 -0.86
CA ILE A 54 -4.03 8.70 0.29
C ILE A 54 -4.28 9.53 1.55
N LEU A 55 -4.87 8.93 2.58
CA LEU A 55 -4.94 9.52 3.91
C LEU A 55 -3.96 8.78 4.80
N ILE A 56 -3.12 9.52 5.52
CA ILE A 56 -2.30 9.01 6.62
C ILE A 56 -2.95 9.52 7.89
N VAL A 57 -3.64 8.64 8.59
CA VAL A 57 -4.42 8.97 9.78
C VAL A 57 -3.60 8.62 11.02
N SER A 58 -3.22 9.65 11.77
CA SER A 58 -2.54 9.54 13.06
C SER A 58 -3.51 9.68 14.22
N ALA A 59 -3.18 9.04 15.34
CA ALA A 59 -3.91 9.20 16.60
C ALA A 59 -3.12 10.10 17.58
N PRO A 60 -3.81 10.79 18.50
CA PRO A 60 -3.15 11.56 19.57
C PRO A 60 -2.23 10.66 20.40
N SER A 61 -1.07 11.19 20.78
CA SER A 61 -0.09 10.49 21.64
C SER A 61 0.45 9.16 21.07
N CYS A 62 0.26 8.90 19.77
CA CYS A 62 0.78 7.73 19.10
C CYS A 62 2.26 7.94 18.74
N LEU A 63 3.17 7.46 19.59
CA LEU A 63 4.63 7.60 19.38
C LEU A 63 5.07 7.05 18.02
N ARG A 64 4.55 5.88 17.63
CA ARG A 64 4.81 5.27 16.32
C ARG A 64 4.38 6.16 15.16
N CYS A 65 3.28 6.92 15.32
CA CYS A 65 2.82 7.85 14.30
C CYS A 65 3.82 8.99 14.13
N THR A 66 4.35 9.53 15.24
CA THR A 66 5.38 10.57 15.22
C THR A 66 6.69 10.07 14.59
N GLU A 67 7.14 8.87 14.97
CA GLU A 67 8.36 8.26 14.40
C GLU A 67 8.22 8.04 12.89
N GLU A 68 7.09 7.48 12.45
CA GLU A 68 6.86 7.16 11.05
C GLU A 68 6.65 8.42 10.19
N LEU A 69 5.89 9.40 10.67
CA LEU A 69 5.75 10.69 9.99
C LEU A 69 7.09 11.43 9.92
N GLY A 70 7.85 11.46 11.00
CA GLY A 70 9.19 12.06 11.02
C GLY A 70 10.14 11.40 10.03
N ARG A 71 10.10 10.06 9.90
CA ARG A 71 10.85 9.31 8.89
C ARG A 71 10.41 9.65 7.46
N LEU A 72 9.11 9.77 7.23
CA LEU A 72 8.54 10.14 5.92
C LEU A 72 8.94 11.58 5.51
N GLU A 73 9.01 12.49 6.48
CA GLU A 73 9.30 13.92 6.31
C GLU A 73 10.78 14.28 6.32
N ALA A 74 11.66 13.38 6.77
CA ALA A 74 13.10 13.62 6.84
C ALA A 74 13.68 14.08 5.48
N ALA A 75 14.77 14.84 5.52
CA ALA A 75 15.48 15.27 4.30
C ALA A 75 15.93 14.06 3.47
N GLY A 76 15.68 14.09 2.17
CA GLY A 76 15.85 12.95 1.26
C GLY A 76 14.82 11.82 1.44
N GLY A 77 13.85 11.99 2.34
CA GLY A 77 12.83 11.01 2.67
C GLY A 77 11.73 10.86 1.60
N PRO A 78 10.82 9.88 1.78
CA PRO A 78 9.77 9.59 0.81
C PRO A 78 8.90 10.78 0.41
N PHE A 79 8.56 11.68 1.33
CA PHE A 79 7.73 12.85 0.98
C PHE A 79 8.47 13.86 0.11
N GLU A 80 9.77 14.08 0.34
CA GLU A 80 10.55 14.97 -0.51
C GLU A 80 10.64 14.41 -1.94
N LEU A 81 10.93 13.12 -2.09
CA LEU A 81 10.96 12.44 -3.38
C LEU A 81 9.62 12.54 -4.13
N LEU A 82 8.50 12.41 -3.42
CA LEU A 82 7.16 12.56 -4.00
C LEU A 82 6.83 14.02 -4.37
N ARG A 83 7.18 15.00 -3.52
CA ARG A 83 7.02 16.43 -3.84
C ARG A 83 7.81 16.81 -5.08
N ASN A 84 9.03 16.30 -5.22
CA ASN A 84 9.86 16.48 -6.42
C ASN A 84 9.22 15.88 -7.69
N ARG A 85 8.26 14.98 -7.54
CA ARG A 85 7.44 14.40 -8.62
C ARG A 85 6.06 15.07 -8.75
N GLY A 86 5.86 16.23 -8.13
CA GLY A 86 4.64 17.02 -8.23
C GLY A 86 3.50 16.59 -7.30
N TRP A 87 3.75 15.72 -6.32
CA TRP A 87 2.73 15.35 -5.33
C TRP A 87 2.54 16.47 -4.31
N GLN A 88 1.27 16.72 -3.98
CA GLN A 88 0.86 17.65 -2.94
C GLN A 88 0.61 16.85 -1.65
N ILE A 89 1.27 17.24 -0.57
CA ILE A 89 1.27 16.52 0.72
C ILE A 89 1.03 17.55 1.82
N GLY A 90 0.01 17.33 2.65
CA GLY A 90 -0.37 18.26 3.71
C GLY A 90 -1.67 17.86 4.39
N ALA A 91 -2.24 18.73 5.24
CA ALA A 91 -3.50 18.45 5.93
C ALA A 91 -4.76 18.79 5.10
N GLY A 92 -4.61 19.61 4.06
CA GLY A 92 -5.73 20.13 3.27
C GLY A 92 -6.35 19.10 2.32
N ALA A 93 -7.64 19.26 2.02
CA ALA A 93 -8.44 18.36 1.19
C ALA A 93 -7.93 18.28 -0.28
N GLU A 94 -7.16 19.27 -0.71
CA GLU A 94 -6.54 19.38 -2.03
C GLU A 94 -5.28 18.53 -2.20
N ASN A 95 -4.71 18.00 -1.12
CA ASN A 95 -3.47 17.22 -1.17
C ASN A 95 -3.73 15.79 -1.68
N HIS A 96 -2.76 15.26 -2.44
CA HIS A 96 -2.77 13.88 -2.91
C HIS A 96 -2.51 12.90 -1.76
N ILE A 97 -1.66 13.30 -0.81
CA ILE A 97 -1.48 12.63 0.49
C ILE A 97 -1.94 13.60 1.58
N GLN A 98 -3.00 13.22 2.27
CA GLN A 98 -3.57 13.98 3.37
C GLN A 98 -3.08 13.41 4.70
N ILE A 99 -2.44 14.25 5.51
CA ILE A 99 -2.02 13.89 6.87
C ILE A 99 -3.11 14.36 7.82
N ILE A 100 -3.76 13.40 8.49
CA ILE A 100 -4.93 13.66 9.32
C ILE A 100 -4.59 13.29 10.77
N ASP A 101 -4.58 14.30 11.63
CA ASP A 101 -4.68 14.06 13.06
C ASP A 101 -6.15 13.80 13.41
N LYS A 102 -6.45 12.61 13.91
CA LYS A 102 -7.82 12.22 14.29
C LYS A 102 -8.43 13.12 15.38
N SER A 103 -7.63 13.84 16.17
CA SER A 103 -8.13 14.85 17.13
C SER A 103 -8.43 16.21 16.52
N GLY A 104 -7.96 16.45 15.29
CA GLY A 104 -8.17 17.71 14.59
C GLY A 104 -9.48 17.77 13.81
N PRO A 105 -9.77 18.93 13.19
CA PRO A 105 -10.84 19.06 12.21
C PRO A 105 -10.58 18.14 11.02
N VAL A 106 -11.60 17.39 10.61
CA VAL A 106 -11.58 16.53 9.42
C VAL A 106 -12.55 17.11 8.39
N SER A 107 -12.17 17.09 7.11
CA SER A 107 -13.05 17.57 6.05
C SER A 107 -14.30 16.67 5.91
N ALA A 108 -15.43 17.29 5.58
CA ALA A 108 -16.73 16.61 5.61
C ALA A 108 -16.81 15.40 4.67
N ASP A 109 -16.07 15.42 3.57
CA ASP A 109 -16.02 14.39 2.54
C ASP A 109 -15.27 13.10 2.96
N ILE A 110 -14.48 13.14 4.04
CA ILE A 110 -13.80 11.95 4.61
C ILE A 110 -14.10 11.72 6.09
N ALA A 111 -14.94 12.56 6.71
CA ALA A 111 -15.32 12.40 8.11
C ALA A 111 -15.82 10.98 8.41
N ASN A 112 -16.68 10.43 7.54
CA ASN A 112 -17.19 9.06 7.70
C ASN A 112 -16.09 8.00 7.67
N VAL A 113 -15.10 8.15 6.78
CA VAL A 113 -13.95 7.26 6.69
C VAL A 113 -13.11 7.32 7.97
N VAL A 114 -12.78 8.53 8.44
CA VAL A 114 -11.92 8.74 9.62
C VAL A 114 -12.58 8.26 10.91
N ILE A 115 -13.91 8.41 11.04
CA ILE A 115 -14.66 7.91 12.20
C ILE A 115 -14.55 6.38 12.30
N GLN A 116 -14.66 5.69 11.17
CA GLN A 116 -14.64 4.22 11.11
C GLN A 116 -13.23 3.62 11.33
N LEU A 117 -12.16 4.40 11.21
CA LEU A 117 -10.79 3.93 11.46
C LEU A 117 -10.52 3.79 12.98
N ASN A 118 -10.15 2.60 13.44
CA ASN A 118 -9.78 2.37 14.85
C ASN A 118 -8.46 3.12 15.19
N PRO A 119 -8.44 4.05 16.17
CA PRO A 119 -7.23 4.78 16.54
C PRO A 119 -6.11 3.90 17.11
N GLU A 120 -6.44 2.73 17.67
CA GLU A 120 -5.45 1.80 18.22
C GLU A 120 -4.50 1.24 17.14
N ASN A 121 -4.94 1.28 15.87
CA ASN A 121 -4.18 0.78 14.73
C ASN A 121 -3.34 1.87 14.04
N ALA A 122 -3.25 3.08 14.62
CA ALA A 122 -2.53 4.18 14.01
C ALA A 122 -0.99 3.97 14.01
N PRO A 123 -0.25 4.49 13.01
CA PRO A 123 -0.78 5.20 11.84
C PRO A 123 -1.48 4.23 10.88
N VAL A 124 -2.65 4.63 10.36
CA VAL A 124 -3.34 3.89 9.31
C VAL A 124 -3.22 4.68 8.01
N VAL A 125 -2.82 4.01 6.94
CA VAL A 125 -2.80 4.62 5.61
C VAL A 125 -3.95 4.06 4.80
N VAL A 126 -4.81 4.90 4.25
CA VAL A 126 -5.92 4.47 3.41
C VAL A 126 -5.86 5.15 2.06
N TYR A 127 -6.20 4.42 1.02
CA TYR A 127 -6.48 4.97 -0.29
C TYR A 127 -7.99 5.17 -0.42
N VAL A 128 -8.38 6.42 -0.65
CA VAL A 128 -9.76 6.82 -0.86
C VAL A 128 -9.99 7.16 -2.33
N GLU A 129 -11.06 6.60 -2.88
CA GLU A 129 -11.54 6.85 -4.23
C GLU A 129 -13.04 7.14 -4.17
N ASN A 130 -13.44 8.33 -4.63
CA ASN A 130 -14.84 8.78 -4.63
C ASN A 130 -15.52 8.80 -3.24
N GLY A 131 -14.74 8.97 -2.17
CA GLY A 131 -15.24 9.00 -0.79
C GLY A 131 -15.19 7.65 -0.07
N ASP A 132 -14.89 6.56 -0.79
CA ASP A 132 -14.83 5.21 -0.24
C ASP A 132 -13.39 4.72 -0.09
N VAL A 133 -13.12 3.90 0.92
CA VAL A 133 -11.81 3.26 1.11
C VAL A 133 -11.69 2.07 0.17
N ALA A 134 -10.84 2.21 -0.85
CA ALA A 134 -10.55 1.14 -1.79
C ALA A 134 -9.41 0.23 -1.30
N ARG A 135 -8.40 0.78 -0.63
CA ARG A 135 -7.28 0.01 -0.05
C ARG A 135 -6.86 0.60 1.29
N SER A 136 -6.33 -0.23 2.16
CA SER A 136 -5.74 0.21 3.43
C SER A 136 -4.40 -0.45 3.70
N PHE A 137 -3.59 0.21 4.49
CA PHE A 137 -2.37 -0.29 5.06
C PHE A 137 -2.44 -0.07 6.57
N ARG A 138 -2.35 -1.15 7.33
CA ARG A 138 -2.44 -1.15 8.80
C ARG A 138 -1.13 -1.61 9.41
N GLY A 139 -0.89 -1.20 10.66
CA GLY A 139 0.25 -1.69 11.43
C GLY A 139 0.24 -3.21 11.57
N GLY A 140 1.42 -3.84 11.56
CA GLY A 140 1.55 -5.31 11.65
C GLY A 140 2.38 -5.91 10.52
N CYS A 141 2.59 -5.16 9.44
CA CYS A 141 3.52 -5.51 8.38
C CYS A 141 4.81 -4.69 8.46
N THR A 142 5.92 -5.31 8.06
CA THR A 142 7.22 -4.65 7.92
C THR A 142 7.37 -3.92 6.59
N THR A 143 6.36 -3.92 5.72
CA THR A 143 6.43 -3.18 4.46
C THR A 143 6.58 -1.69 4.78
N PRO A 144 7.66 -1.03 4.34
CA PRO A 144 7.88 0.37 4.63
C PRO A 144 6.84 1.23 3.92
N LEU A 145 6.35 2.28 4.58
CA LEU A 145 5.61 3.34 3.89
C LEU A 145 6.61 4.17 3.10
N ASP A 146 6.78 3.86 1.82
CA ASP A 146 7.70 4.56 0.92
C ASP A 146 6.97 5.06 -0.33
N GLN A 147 7.69 5.74 -1.22
CA GLN A 147 7.14 6.26 -2.47
C GLN A 147 6.41 5.19 -3.31
N TRP A 148 6.80 3.92 -3.19
CA TRP A 148 6.23 2.83 -3.95
C TRP A 148 4.97 2.29 -3.30
N THR A 149 4.94 2.19 -1.97
CA THR A 149 3.74 1.88 -1.20
C THR A 149 2.63 2.87 -1.50
N PHE A 150 2.96 4.17 -1.57
CA PHE A 150 2.00 5.20 -1.97
C PHE A 150 1.59 5.05 -3.45
N GLY A 151 2.53 4.75 -4.36
CA GLY A 151 2.21 4.45 -5.76
C GLY A 151 1.28 3.24 -5.93
N TRP A 152 1.50 2.18 -5.15
CA TRP A 152 0.66 0.99 -5.12
C TRP A 152 -0.73 1.30 -4.56
N LEU A 153 -0.79 2.01 -3.43
CA LEU A 153 -2.07 2.45 -2.85
C LEU A 153 -2.91 3.24 -3.85
N MET A 154 -2.30 4.02 -4.74
CA MET A 154 -3.03 4.77 -5.76
C MET A 154 -3.40 3.95 -7.00
N THR A 155 -2.54 3.03 -7.42
CA THR A 155 -2.65 2.42 -8.76
C THR A 155 -2.91 0.92 -8.76
N GLY A 156 -2.73 0.26 -7.63
CA GLY A 156 -2.72 -1.20 -7.49
C GLY A 156 -1.49 -1.87 -8.08
N ASN A 157 -0.54 -1.10 -8.63
CA ASN A 157 0.66 -1.62 -9.28
C ASN A 157 1.88 -1.31 -8.42
N ASP A 158 2.62 -2.34 -8.03
CA ASP A 158 3.99 -2.23 -7.52
C ASP A 158 4.92 -1.89 -8.68
N GLN A 159 5.55 -0.73 -8.56
CA GLN A 159 6.46 -0.18 -9.55
C GLN A 159 7.90 -0.12 -9.06
N ARG A 160 8.24 -0.74 -7.91
CA ARG A 160 9.60 -0.75 -7.34
C ARG A 160 10.65 -1.11 -8.40
N PRO A 161 11.86 -0.53 -8.44
CA PRO A 161 12.87 -0.87 -9.44
C PRO A 161 13.32 -2.33 -9.28
N THR A 162 13.82 -2.97 -10.34
CA THR A 162 14.38 -4.33 -10.28
C THR A 162 15.92 -4.28 -10.29
N PRO A 163 16.62 -5.11 -9.49
CA PRO A 163 16.10 -6.05 -8.49
C PRO A 163 15.63 -5.27 -7.25
N TYR A 164 14.34 -5.41 -6.93
CA TYR A 164 13.84 -4.95 -5.64
C TYR A 164 14.36 -5.97 -4.63
N HIS A 165 15.11 -5.52 -3.63
CA HIS A 165 15.37 -6.31 -2.45
C HIS A 165 14.20 -6.05 -1.50
N PRO A 166 13.17 -6.92 -1.47
CA PRO A 166 12.21 -6.83 -0.40
C PRO A 166 13.01 -6.91 0.90
N GLU A 167 12.87 -5.90 1.76
CA GLU A 167 13.10 -6.15 3.18
C GLU A 167 12.32 -7.42 3.50
N ALA A 168 12.97 -8.39 4.16
CA ALA A 168 12.32 -9.64 4.46
C ALA A 168 10.98 -9.31 5.11
N ILE A 169 9.89 -9.73 4.46
CA ILE A 169 8.57 -9.60 5.05
C ILE A 169 8.60 -10.56 6.23
N THR A 170 9.01 -10.06 7.40
CA THR A 170 8.99 -10.82 8.65
C THR A 170 7.56 -10.78 9.13
N VAL A 171 6.73 -11.50 8.40
CA VAL A 171 5.34 -11.68 8.71
C VAL A 171 5.26 -12.27 10.11
N ALA A 172 4.70 -11.53 11.06
CA ALA A 172 4.23 -12.14 12.29
C ALA A 172 3.17 -13.16 11.88
N THR A 173 3.44 -14.46 12.01
CA THR A 173 2.40 -15.47 11.78
C THR A 173 1.63 -15.60 13.09
N SER A 174 0.30 -15.54 13.06
CA SER A 174 -0.51 -15.96 14.23
C SER A 174 -0.69 -17.48 14.32
N GLY A 175 -0.02 -18.24 13.44
CA GLY A 175 0.08 -19.69 13.49
C GLY A 175 -0.63 -20.42 12.36
N ASN A 176 -1.61 -19.81 11.68
CA ASN A 176 -2.36 -20.47 10.61
C ASN A 176 -2.09 -19.89 9.21
N TYR A 177 -1.82 -18.59 9.12
CA TYR A 177 -1.59 -17.91 7.85
C TYR A 177 -0.55 -16.79 7.97
N PRO A 178 0.28 -16.53 6.93
CA PRO A 178 1.13 -15.36 6.90
C PRO A 178 0.29 -14.07 6.86
N LEU A 179 0.46 -13.20 7.86
CA LEU A 179 -0.07 -11.84 7.88
C LEU A 179 0.58 -10.91 6.83
N ARG A 180 -0.26 -10.18 6.12
CA ARG A 180 0.06 -9.00 5.31
C ARG A 180 -0.36 -7.75 6.09
N GLY A 181 0.10 -6.58 5.66
CA GLY A 181 -0.39 -5.31 6.23
C GLY A 181 -1.01 -4.38 5.22
N ASN A 182 -0.97 -4.75 3.94
CA ASN A 182 -1.76 -4.13 2.90
C ASN A 182 -3.02 -4.97 2.72
N HIS A 183 -4.19 -4.32 2.75
CA HIS A 183 -5.49 -4.99 2.64
C HIS A 183 -6.39 -4.30 1.62
N TRP A 184 -7.00 -5.10 0.76
CA TRP A 184 -8.13 -4.70 -0.07
C TRP A 184 -9.37 -4.55 0.81
N SER A 185 -10.25 -3.59 0.48
CA SER A 185 -11.57 -3.58 1.11
C SER A 185 -12.39 -4.77 0.61
N VAL A 186 -13.17 -5.37 1.52
CA VAL A 186 -14.05 -6.49 1.18
C VAL A 186 -15.39 -5.89 0.79
N GLU A 187 -15.68 -5.83 -0.52
CA GLU A 187 -16.91 -5.24 -1.06
C GLU A 187 -17.13 -3.79 -0.59
N GLY A 188 -16.05 -2.99 -0.53
CA GLY A 188 -16.08 -1.61 -0.04
C GLY A 188 -16.05 -1.46 1.48
N ASN A 189 -16.20 -2.56 2.23
CA ASN A 189 -15.99 -2.56 3.67
C ASN A 189 -14.49 -2.70 3.98
N PHE A 190 -13.88 -1.64 4.49
CA PHE A 190 -12.45 -1.63 4.84
C PHE A 190 -12.17 -2.10 6.27
N SER A 191 -13.20 -2.31 7.08
CA SER A 191 -13.09 -2.89 8.42
C SER A 191 -14.16 -3.96 8.64
N PRO A 192 -14.22 -4.98 7.79
CA PRO A 192 -15.24 -6.02 7.86
C PRO A 192 -15.08 -6.83 9.14
N SER A 193 -16.20 -7.37 9.65
CA SER A 193 -16.12 -8.34 10.74
C SER A 193 -15.50 -9.64 10.26
N ARG A 194 -14.93 -10.40 11.19
CA ARG A 194 -14.40 -11.73 10.93
C ARG A 194 -15.40 -12.65 10.20
N GLU A 195 -16.64 -12.67 10.68
CA GLU A 195 -17.72 -13.49 10.11
C GLU A 195 -18.04 -13.07 8.67
N TYR A 196 -18.00 -11.76 8.38
CA TYR A 196 -18.21 -11.24 7.04
C TYR A 196 -17.11 -11.71 6.09
N ILE A 197 -15.84 -11.63 6.52
CA ILE A 197 -14.71 -12.08 5.69
C ILE A 197 -14.80 -13.58 5.42
N ILE A 198 -15.14 -14.40 6.43
CA ILE A 198 -15.33 -15.85 6.24
C ILE A 198 -16.42 -16.11 5.20
N GLN A 199 -17.59 -15.47 5.35
CA GLN A 199 -18.69 -15.63 4.41
C GLN A 199 -18.26 -15.26 2.98
N HIS A 200 -17.61 -14.11 2.81
CA HIS A 200 -17.13 -13.62 1.51
C HIS A 200 -16.08 -14.56 0.90
N LEU A 201 -15.09 -15.00 1.68
CA LEU A 201 -14.08 -15.96 1.23
C LEU A 201 -14.71 -17.28 0.76
N ARG A 202 -15.73 -17.78 1.46
CA ARG A 202 -16.43 -19.02 1.08
C ARG A 202 -17.31 -18.83 -0.16
N SER A 203 -18.03 -17.72 -0.29
CA SER A 203 -19.00 -17.51 -1.37
C SER A 203 -18.36 -17.00 -2.68
N VAL A 204 -17.44 -16.04 -2.59
CA VAL A 204 -16.82 -15.37 -3.75
C VAL A 204 -15.50 -16.05 -4.13
N HIS A 205 -14.70 -16.41 -3.13
CA HIS A 205 -13.36 -16.95 -3.34
C HIS A 205 -13.21 -18.45 -3.05
N GLY A 206 -14.32 -19.18 -2.87
CA GLY A 206 -14.29 -20.57 -2.40
C GLY A 206 -13.43 -21.51 -3.26
N GLY A 207 -13.34 -21.26 -4.57
CA GLY A 207 -12.50 -22.04 -5.48
C GLY A 207 -10.98 -21.84 -5.33
N TYR A 208 -10.55 -20.82 -4.59
CA TYR A 208 -9.14 -20.50 -4.34
C TYR A 208 -8.66 -20.92 -2.94
N LEU A 209 -9.58 -21.35 -2.07
CA LEU A 209 -9.26 -21.87 -0.74
C LEU A 209 -8.85 -23.34 -0.82
N GLN A 210 -7.80 -23.72 -0.08
CA GLN A 210 -7.43 -25.13 0.03
C GLN A 210 -8.47 -25.88 0.87
N ALA A 211 -8.82 -27.11 0.47
CA ALA A 211 -9.86 -27.89 1.13
C ALA A 211 -9.58 -28.18 2.62
N ASN A 212 -8.30 -28.19 3.02
CA ASN A 212 -7.87 -28.42 4.40
C ASN A 212 -7.76 -27.14 5.25
N TRP A 213 -8.06 -25.96 4.70
CA TRP A 213 -8.04 -24.72 5.46
C TRP A 213 -9.30 -24.58 6.32
N ASN A 214 -9.10 -24.58 7.64
CA ASN A 214 -10.13 -24.30 8.64
C ASN A 214 -10.16 -22.80 8.97
N ILE A 215 -10.52 -21.98 7.98
CA ILE A 215 -10.48 -20.51 8.08
C ILE A 215 -11.40 -19.97 9.20
N GLU A 216 -12.37 -20.76 9.63
CA GLU A 216 -13.29 -20.49 10.73
C GLU A 216 -12.59 -20.46 12.10
N THR A 217 -11.31 -20.84 12.18
CA THR A 217 -10.46 -20.72 13.38
C THR A 217 -9.43 -19.61 13.29
N TRP A 218 -9.27 -19.01 12.11
CA TRP A 218 -8.25 -18.00 11.87
C TRP A 218 -8.62 -16.67 12.51
N SER A 219 -7.60 -15.86 12.80
CA SER A 219 -7.77 -14.47 13.22
C SER A 219 -8.32 -13.62 12.08
N GLN A 220 -8.87 -12.45 12.40
CA GLN A 220 -9.35 -11.52 11.38
C GLN A 220 -8.24 -11.10 10.41
N GLU A 221 -7.03 -10.87 10.91
CA GLU A 221 -5.88 -10.45 10.10
C GLU A 221 -5.39 -11.57 9.17
N GLU A 222 -5.44 -12.83 9.62
CA GLU A 222 -5.15 -13.99 8.76
C GLU A 222 -6.14 -14.10 7.60
N LEU A 223 -7.41 -13.86 7.86
CA LEU A 223 -8.47 -13.88 6.85
C LEU A 223 -8.31 -12.76 5.81
N LEU A 224 -8.00 -11.54 6.25
CA LEU A 224 -7.72 -10.42 5.35
C LEU A 224 -6.49 -10.70 4.49
N SER A 225 -5.43 -11.23 5.09
CA SER A 225 -4.20 -11.57 4.36
C SER A 225 -4.43 -12.64 3.29
N ALA A 226 -5.23 -13.66 3.61
CA ALA A 226 -5.62 -14.68 2.64
C ALA A 226 -6.49 -14.12 1.51
N HIS A 227 -7.41 -13.20 1.83
CA HIS A 227 -8.21 -12.48 0.84
C HIS A 227 -7.32 -11.70 -0.15
N ASP A 228 -6.33 -10.97 0.35
CA ASP A 228 -5.41 -10.20 -0.49
C ASP A 228 -4.58 -11.10 -1.40
N ASP A 229 -4.04 -12.21 -0.88
CA ASP A 229 -3.32 -13.21 -1.67
C ASP A 229 -4.16 -13.80 -2.81
N ILE A 230 -5.47 -13.93 -2.60
CA ILE A 230 -6.38 -14.40 -3.65
C ILE A 230 -6.50 -13.32 -4.73
N HIS A 231 -6.81 -12.08 -4.38
CA HIS A 231 -6.90 -10.97 -5.37
C HIS A 231 -5.59 -10.79 -6.14
N GLU A 232 -4.43 -10.84 -5.48
CA GLU A 232 -3.14 -10.70 -6.14
C GLU A 232 -2.88 -11.81 -7.17
N ARG A 233 -3.32 -13.05 -6.89
CA ARG A 233 -3.19 -14.20 -7.80
C ARG A 233 -4.19 -14.17 -8.94
N THR A 234 -5.43 -13.72 -8.70
CA THR A 234 -6.55 -13.88 -9.64
C THR A 234 -6.77 -12.67 -10.52
N GLU A 235 -6.74 -11.48 -9.95
CA GLU A 235 -6.84 -10.21 -10.69
C GLU A 235 -5.50 -9.84 -11.31
N GLY A 236 -4.45 -10.53 -10.87
CA GLY A 236 -3.10 -10.34 -11.29
C GLY A 236 -2.58 -9.05 -10.68
N PHE A 237 -1.55 -9.18 -9.88
CA PHE A 237 -0.49 -8.20 -9.89
C PHE A 237 0.04 -8.11 -11.32
N ARG A 238 -0.55 -7.25 -12.17
CA ARG A 238 -0.16 -7.11 -13.59
C ARG A 238 1.30 -6.68 -13.79
N GLY A 239 2.05 -6.50 -12.70
CA GLY A 239 3.42 -6.00 -12.67
C GLY A 239 4.54 -7.00 -12.39
N ARG A 240 4.42 -8.04 -11.55
CA ARG A 240 5.62 -8.84 -11.17
C ARG A 240 5.31 -10.17 -10.46
N HIS A 241 5.52 -11.27 -11.17
CA HIS A 241 6.25 -12.41 -10.61
C HIS A 241 7.35 -12.79 -11.61
N PRO A 242 8.62 -12.40 -11.37
CA PRO A 242 9.73 -12.99 -12.10
C PRO A 242 9.96 -14.39 -11.50
N GLY A 243 9.26 -15.42 -12.00
CA GLY A 243 9.60 -16.80 -11.64
C GLY A 243 8.54 -17.87 -11.82
N SER A 244 7.24 -17.56 -11.84
CA SER A 244 6.24 -18.58 -12.16
C SER A 244 5.99 -18.61 -13.66
N VAL A 245 6.87 -19.29 -14.38
CA VAL A 245 6.58 -19.77 -15.74
C VAL A 245 5.49 -20.84 -15.59
N SER A 246 4.24 -20.40 -15.45
CA SER A 246 3.10 -21.28 -15.65
C SER A 246 3.02 -21.54 -17.15
N SER A 247 3.78 -22.53 -17.60
CA SER A 247 3.66 -23.14 -18.92
C SER A 247 2.31 -23.87 -19.01
N ALA A 248 1.22 -23.11 -19.02
CA ALA A 248 -0.06 -23.60 -19.49
C ALA A 248 -0.07 -23.46 -21.01
N SER A 249 0.49 -24.48 -21.67
CA SER A 249 0.19 -24.74 -23.08
C SER A 249 -1.32 -25.01 -23.20
N SER A 250 -2.09 -23.96 -23.42
CA SER A 250 -3.45 -24.09 -23.94
C SER A 250 -3.35 -24.53 -25.40
N ARG A 251 -3.30 -25.85 -25.60
CA ARG A 251 -3.67 -26.48 -26.86
C ARG A 251 -5.13 -26.14 -27.11
N SER A 252 -5.34 -25.10 -27.91
CA SER A 252 -6.59 -24.83 -28.62
C SER A 252 -6.89 -26.02 -29.54
N SER A 253 -7.78 -26.92 -29.12
CA SER A 253 -8.48 -27.84 -30.02
C SER A 253 -9.78 -27.17 -30.44
N SER A 254 -9.76 -26.61 -31.65
CA SER A 254 -10.89 -26.09 -32.37
C SER A 254 -11.90 -27.21 -32.69
N PHE A 255 -12.99 -27.27 -31.93
CA PHE A 255 -14.22 -27.95 -32.36
C PHE A 255 -15.08 -26.94 -33.12
N SER A 256 -14.96 -26.95 -34.43
CA SER A 256 -15.83 -26.22 -35.36
C SER A 256 -17.09 -27.07 -35.60
N ASN A 257 -18.21 -26.74 -34.94
CA ASN A 257 -19.53 -27.19 -35.38
C ASN A 257 -20.07 -26.17 -36.37
N ALA A 258 -20.06 -26.53 -37.66
CA ALA A 258 -20.82 -25.86 -38.70
C ALA A 258 -21.95 -26.79 -39.18
N PRO A 259 -23.17 -26.27 -39.45
CA PRO A 259 -24.32 -27.09 -39.83
C PRO A 259 -24.29 -27.42 -41.33
N ALA A 260 -24.40 -28.71 -41.66
CA ALA A 260 -24.53 -29.16 -43.04
C ALA A 260 -26.00 -29.17 -43.49
N LYS A 261 -26.21 -28.30 -44.47
CA LYS A 261 -27.38 -28.00 -45.29
C LYS A 261 -28.00 -29.23 -45.97
N ALA A 262 -29.32 -29.24 -46.05
CA ALA A 262 -30.14 -30.20 -46.79
C ALA A 262 -29.96 -30.12 -48.32
N LEU A 263 -29.83 -31.27 -48.97
CA LEU A 263 -30.12 -31.62 -50.37
C LEU A 263 -30.49 -33.11 -50.32
N GLY A 264 -31.71 -33.58 -50.64
CA GLY A 264 -32.36 -33.48 -51.94
C GLY A 264 -31.84 -34.60 -52.86
N GLY A 265 -32.55 -35.73 -52.99
CA GLY A 265 -32.11 -36.79 -53.92
C GLY A 265 -32.85 -38.14 -53.87
N ASN A 266 -33.95 -38.20 -54.60
CA ASN A 266 -34.66 -39.37 -55.17
C ASN A 266 -33.77 -40.58 -55.60
N ARG A 267 -34.21 -41.83 -55.35
CA ARG A 267 -34.54 -42.89 -56.35
C ARG A 267 -34.54 -44.35 -55.82
N THR A 268 -35.73 -44.96 -55.87
CA THR A 268 -36.15 -46.25 -56.49
C THR A 268 -35.40 -47.59 -56.37
N SER A 269 -36.26 -48.62 -56.30
CA SER A 269 -36.12 -50.07 -56.62
C SER A 269 -35.58 -50.95 -55.49
N GLY A 270 -36.12 -52.13 -55.22
CA GLY A 270 -37.18 -52.92 -55.84
C GLY A 270 -37.06 -54.37 -55.36
N ARG A 271 -38.22 -55.05 -55.31
CA ARG A 271 -38.51 -56.44 -54.90
C ARG A 271 -38.59 -56.72 -53.41
#